data_AF-A0A9D6TEW3-F1
#
_entry.id   AF-A0A9D6TEW3-F1
#
_cell.length_a   1.000
_cell.length_b   1.000
_cell.length_c   1.000
_cell.angle_alpha   90.00
_cell.angle_beta   90.00
_cell.angle_gamma   90.00
#
_symmetry.space_group_name_H-M   'P 1'
#
loop_
_entity.id
_entity.type
_entity.pdbx_description
1 polymer ?
#
loop_
_entity_poly.entity_id
_entity_poly.type
_entity_poly.pdbx_seq_one_letter_code
_entity_poly.pdbx_strand_id
1 'polypeptide(L)'
;MDNIMNCREAERQIFAERDGVLAPDQRVALATHVTHCAACRRKRDNLAAAIEAWRVTTHTAAVPDADHEWQAIRRRRRSETHPVLERTGGRRRNVIPWLAVPFAAAAAVAIALFVNPPSAPSPVSTVATAESAAPPAEDASTVVFVDEKSGWLVVWASAGGPKQI
;
A
#
# COMPACT_ATOMS: atom_id res chain seq x y z
N MET A 1 -40.96 11.56 16.27
CA MET A 1 -40.87 10.56 15.19
C MET A 1 -39.55 9.85 15.40
N ASP A 2 -39.58 8.67 16.02
CA ASP A 2 -38.36 7.90 16.26
C ASP A 2 -37.73 7.54 14.91
N ASN A 3 -36.55 8.07 14.65
CA ASN A 3 -35.79 7.76 13.46
C ASN A 3 -35.25 6.33 13.63
N ILE A 4 -36.03 5.34 13.19
CA ILE A 4 -35.66 3.93 13.26
C ILE A 4 -34.44 3.73 12.36
N MET A 5 -33.27 3.60 12.97
CA MET A 5 -32.04 3.22 12.29
C MET A 5 -32.24 1.87 11.60
N ASN A 6 -31.95 1.81 10.30
CA ASN A 6 -32.00 0.55 9.56
C ASN A 6 -30.71 -0.28 9.80
N CYS A 7 -30.77 -1.59 9.56
CA CYS A 7 -29.66 -2.50 9.83
C CYS A 7 -28.38 -2.16 9.03
N ARG A 8 -28.52 -1.58 7.84
CA ARG A 8 -27.39 -1.19 6.99
C ARG A 8 -26.63 0.00 7.58
N GLU A 9 -27.36 0.97 8.13
CA GLU A 9 -26.77 2.09 8.84
C GLU A 9 -26.10 1.64 10.13
N ALA A 10 -26.77 0.79 10.91
CA ALA A 10 -26.19 0.21 12.12
C ALA A 10 -24.88 -0.54 11.82
N GLU A 11 -24.81 -1.29 10.72
CA GLU A 11 -23.59 -1.97 10.30
C GLU A 11 -22.42 -1.01 10.01
N ARG A 12 -22.67 0.09 9.28
CA ARG A 12 -21.65 1.12 9.08
C ARG A 12 -21.19 1.72 10.40
N GLN A 13 -22.13 2.00 11.30
CA GLN A 13 -21.82 2.60 12.60
C GLN A 13 -21.08 1.63 13.53
N ILE A 14 -21.28 0.31 13.44
CA ILE A 14 -20.48 -0.68 14.18
C ILE A 14 -18.99 -0.58 13.80
N PHE A 15 -18.67 -0.40 12.51
CA PHE A 15 -17.28 -0.22 12.08
C PHE A 15 -16.72 1.14 12.53
N ALA A 16 -17.51 2.21 12.42
CA ALA A 16 -17.11 3.53 12.90
C ALA A 16 -16.92 3.59 14.43
N GLU A 17 -17.73 2.86 15.21
CA GLU A 17 -17.57 2.72 16.66
C GLU A 17 -16.22 2.08 17.00
N ARG A 18 -15.82 1.02 16.27
CA ARG A 18 -14.51 0.38 16.41
C ARG A 18 -13.37 1.37 16.18
N ASP A 19 -13.51 2.23 15.18
CA ASP A 19 -12.49 3.20 14.80
C ASP A 19 -12.45 4.43 15.71
N GLY A 20 -13.37 4.52 16.68
CA GLY A 20 -13.46 5.66 17.60
C GLY A 20 -13.96 6.95 16.93
N VAL A 21 -14.48 6.86 15.71
CA VAL A 21 -14.93 8.02 14.91
C VAL A 21 -16.44 8.30 15.06
N LEU A 22 -17.14 7.52 15.87
CA LEU A 22 -18.60 7.64 16.04
C LEU A 22 -18.98 8.74 17.04
N ALA A 23 -19.83 9.67 16.61
CA ALA A 23 -20.31 10.77 17.44
C ALA A 23 -21.15 10.26 18.64
N PRO A 24 -21.24 11.01 19.76
CA PRO A 24 -21.94 10.54 20.97
C PRO A 24 -23.44 10.21 20.76
N ASP A 25 -24.13 11.03 19.97
CA ASP A 25 -25.54 10.84 19.58
C ASP A 25 -25.73 9.57 18.75
N GLN A 26 -24.85 9.34 17.78
CA GLN A 26 -24.81 8.14 16.95
C GLN A 26 -24.54 6.88 17.79
N ARG A 27 -23.65 6.96 18.79
CA ARG A 27 -23.39 5.86 19.73
C ARG A 27 -24.64 5.45 20.50
N VAL A 28 -25.43 6.42 20.99
CA VAL A 28 -26.69 6.12 21.70
C VAL A 28 -27.72 5.48 20.77
N ALA A 29 -27.85 5.98 19.54
CA ALA A 29 -28.75 5.43 18.54
C ALA A 29 -28.36 4.00 18.13
N LEU A 30 -27.06 3.76 17.90
CA LEU A 30 -26.53 2.43 17.60
C LEU A 30 -26.74 1.45 18.76
N ALA A 31 -26.44 1.86 19.99
CA ALA A 31 -26.64 1.03 21.18
C ALA A 31 -28.10 0.61 21.32
N THR A 32 -29.03 1.55 21.12
CA THR A 32 -30.48 1.27 21.11
C THR A 32 -30.83 0.23 20.03
N HIS A 33 -30.36 0.42 18.79
CA HIS A 33 -30.63 -0.53 17.70
C HIS A 33 -30.06 -1.93 17.99
N VAL A 34 -28.81 -2.03 18.45
CA VAL A 34 -28.14 -3.31 18.75
C VAL A 34 -28.85 -4.06 19.88
N THR A 35 -29.45 -3.35 20.83
CA THR A 35 -30.22 -3.97 21.92
C THR A 35 -31.44 -4.72 21.39
N HIS A 36 -32.12 -4.16 20.39
CA HIS A 36 -33.34 -4.73 19.79
C HIS A 36 -33.09 -5.65 18.58
N CYS A 37 -31.98 -5.49 17.86
CA CYS A 37 -31.68 -6.25 16.65
C CYS A 37 -30.65 -7.37 16.90
N ALA A 38 -31.12 -8.63 16.97
CA ALA A 38 -30.25 -9.79 17.20
C ALA A 38 -29.18 -9.99 16.10
N ALA A 39 -29.48 -9.62 14.85
CA ALA A 39 -28.52 -9.73 13.76
C ALA A 39 -27.35 -8.74 13.93
N CYS A 40 -27.63 -7.48 14.25
CA CYS A 40 -26.60 -6.46 14.50
C CYS A 40 -25.78 -6.77 15.77
N ARG A 41 -26.42 -7.30 16.83
CA ARG A 41 -25.70 -7.79 18.01
C ARG A 41 -24.69 -8.88 17.67
N ARG A 42 -25.11 -9.94 16.96
CA ARG A 42 -24.18 -10.99 16.51
C ARG A 42 -23.04 -10.46 15.64
N LYS A 43 -23.30 -9.49 14.75
CA LYS A 43 -22.25 -8.87 13.94
C LYS A 43 -21.21 -8.13 14.80
N ARG A 44 -21.67 -7.35 15.78
CA ARG A 44 -20.79 -6.64 16.73
C ARG A 44 -19.96 -7.62 17.56
N ASP A 45 -20.58 -8.68 18.07
CA ASP A 45 -19.89 -9.71 18.87
C ASP A 45 -18.84 -10.45 18.04
N ASN A 46 -19.18 -10.84 16.80
CA ASN A 46 -18.24 -11.50 15.89
C ASN A 46 -17.05 -10.61 15.53
N LEU A 47 -17.29 -9.31 15.29
CA LEU A 47 -16.23 -8.36 15.02
C LEU A 47 -15.29 -8.21 16.22
N ALA A 48 -15.84 -8.10 17.43
CA ALA A 48 -15.06 -8.02 18.66
C ALA A 48 -14.20 -9.27 18.86
N ALA A 49 -14.78 -10.47 18.68
CA ALA A 49 -14.07 -11.73 18.78
C ALA A 49 -12.94 -11.86 17.74
N ALA A 50 -13.18 -11.44 16.49
CA ALA A 50 -12.17 -11.47 15.43
C ALA A 50 -10.99 -10.53 15.73
N ILE A 51 -11.26 -9.33 16.24
CA ILE A 51 -10.21 -8.37 16.64
C ILE A 51 -9.38 -8.93 17.79
N GLU A 52 -10.03 -9.55 18.78
CA GLU A 52 -9.31 -10.13 19.92
C GLU A 52 -8.43 -11.30 19.49
N ALA A 53 -8.94 -12.20 18.65
CA ALA A 53 -8.14 -13.28 18.08
C ALA A 53 -6.94 -12.76 17.27
N TRP A 54 -7.15 -11.69 16.48
CA TRP A 54 -6.07 -11.03 15.75
C TRP A 54 -5.03 -10.44 16.71
N ARG A 55 -5.44 -9.74 17.77
CA ARG A 55 -4.53 -9.16 18.78
C ARG A 55 -3.67 -10.24 19.42
N VAL A 56 -4.28 -11.32 19.91
CA VAL A 56 -3.55 -12.45 20.50
C VAL A 56 -2.50 -12.97 19.51
N THR A 57 -2.90 -13.20 18.26
CA THR A 57 -1.99 -13.67 17.21
C THR A 57 -0.84 -12.69 16.99
N THR A 58 -1.12 -11.39 16.87
CA THR A 58 -0.09 -10.36 16.64
C THR A 58 0.85 -10.17 17.84
N HIS A 59 0.37 -10.32 19.07
CA HIS A 59 1.21 -10.24 20.25
C HIS A 59 2.16 -11.42 20.39
N THR A 60 1.78 -12.59 19.85
CA THR A 60 2.64 -13.78 19.81
C THR A 60 3.54 -13.86 18.57
N ALA A 61 3.26 -13.05 17.55
CA ALA A 61 4.06 -13.03 16.34
C ALA A 61 5.45 -12.48 16.65
N ALA A 62 6.49 -13.22 16.30
CA ALA A 62 7.86 -12.73 16.38
C ALA A 62 8.00 -11.51 15.46
N VAL A 63 8.36 -10.36 16.03
CA VAL A 63 8.68 -9.16 15.25
C VAL A 63 10.02 -9.42 14.57
N PRO A 64 10.09 -9.44 13.22
CA PRO A 64 11.37 -9.61 12.54
C PRO A 64 12.32 -8.47 12.90
N ASP A 65 13.62 -8.79 13.00
CA ASP A 65 14.65 -7.76 13.18
C ASP A 65 14.68 -6.88 11.92
N ALA A 66 14.22 -5.64 12.07
CA ALA A 66 14.11 -4.68 11.00
C ALA A 66 15.47 -4.40 10.33
N ASP A 67 16.56 -4.40 11.08
CA ASP A 67 17.90 -4.16 10.53
C ASP A 67 18.33 -5.34 9.64
N HIS A 68 18.07 -6.56 10.11
CA HIS A 68 18.37 -7.78 9.35
C HIS A 68 17.55 -7.85 8.06
N GLU A 69 16.24 -7.65 8.15
CA GLU A 69 15.32 -7.66 7.00
C GLU A 69 15.68 -6.56 5.99
N TRP A 70 15.99 -5.36 6.48
CA TRP A 70 16.37 -4.25 5.61
C TRP A 70 17.71 -4.50 4.90
N GLN A 71 18.67 -5.13 5.57
CA GLN A 71 19.91 -5.56 4.92
C GLN A 71 19.65 -6.63 3.85
N ALA A 72 18.76 -7.58 4.10
CA ALA A 72 18.38 -8.60 3.12
C ALA A 72 17.75 -7.96 1.86
N ILE A 73 16.82 -7.02 2.04
CA ILE A 73 16.22 -6.25 0.94
C ILE A 73 17.28 -5.46 0.16
N ARG A 74 18.21 -4.77 0.85
CA ARG A 74 19.31 -4.03 0.20
C ARG A 74 20.28 -4.94 -0.55
N ARG A 75 20.51 -6.16 -0.07
CA ARG A 75 21.33 -7.16 -0.78
C ARG A 75 20.61 -7.59 -2.07
N ARG A 76 19.32 -7.92 -1.99
CA ARG A 76 18.50 -8.34 -3.14
C ARG A 76 18.45 -7.29 -4.25
N ARG A 77 18.18 -6.03 -3.91
CA ARG A 77 18.15 -4.93 -4.90
C ARG A 77 19.50 -4.71 -5.59
N ARG A 78 20.62 -4.85 -4.86
CA ARG A 78 21.97 -4.75 -5.44
C ARG A 78 22.26 -5.89 -6.41
N SER A 79 21.87 -7.13 -6.07
CA SER A 79 22.04 -8.26 -6.99
C SER A 79 21.19 -8.18 -8.25
N GLU A 80 20.04 -7.49 -8.21
CA GLU A 80 19.18 -7.28 -9.38
C GLU A 80 19.68 -6.16 -10.30
N THR A 81 20.40 -5.17 -9.75
CA THR A 81 20.88 -3.99 -10.51
C THR A 81 22.23 -4.24 -11.18
N HIS A 82 23.01 -5.21 -10.72
CA HIS A 82 24.10 -5.74 -11.51
C HIS A 82 23.50 -6.75 -12.47
N PRO A 83 23.34 -6.44 -13.79
CA PRO A 83 23.26 -7.52 -14.75
C PRO A 83 24.50 -8.35 -14.45
N VAL A 84 24.29 -9.60 -14.06
CA VAL A 84 25.33 -10.60 -14.11
C VAL A 84 25.76 -10.55 -15.56
N LEU A 85 26.81 -9.77 -15.84
CA LEU A 85 27.66 -9.96 -16.99
C LEU A 85 28.22 -11.34 -16.73
N GLU A 86 27.41 -12.34 -17.07
CA GLU A 86 27.85 -13.69 -17.30
C GLU A 86 29.10 -13.47 -18.14
N ARG A 87 30.24 -13.80 -17.55
CA ARG A 87 31.46 -14.02 -18.29
C ARG A 87 31.09 -15.08 -19.32
N THR A 88 30.63 -14.63 -20.50
CA THR A 88 30.62 -15.40 -21.74
C THR A 88 32.06 -15.54 -22.24
N GLY A 89 32.97 -15.88 -21.33
CA GLY A 89 34.35 -16.28 -21.56
C GLY A 89 34.44 -17.79 -21.40
N GLY A 90 33.75 -18.53 -22.26
CA GLY A 90 33.57 -19.95 -22.09
C GLY A 90 33.00 -20.63 -23.32
N ARG A 91 33.83 -20.71 -24.38
CA ARG A 91 33.76 -21.75 -25.42
C ARG A 91 32.53 -21.70 -26.33
N ARG A 92 32.67 -20.99 -27.46
CA ARG A 92 31.90 -21.22 -28.70
C ARG A 92 32.04 -22.69 -29.11
N ARG A 93 31.20 -23.56 -28.59
CA ARG A 93 30.98 -24.90 -29.14
C ARG A 93 29.86 -24.71 -30.15
N ASN A 94 30.22 -24.76 -31.43
CA ASN A 94 29.30 -24.84 -32.55
C ASN A 94 28.28 -25.95 -32.28
N VAL A 95 27.10 -25.59 -31.81
CA VAL A 95 25.94 -26.45 -31.84
C VAL A 95 24.88 -25.76 -32.69
N ILE A 96 24.80 -26.27 -33.92
CA ILE A 96 23.54 -26.51 -34.62
C ILE A 96 23.02 -25.34 -35.47
N PRO A 97 23.37 -25.28 -36.77
CA PRO A 97 22.72 -24.41 -37.76
C PRO A 97 21.28 -24.85 -38.12
N TRP A 98 20.58 -25.59 -37.24
CA TRP A 98 19.33 -26.29 -37.55
C TRP A 98 18.06 -25.65 -36.98
N LEU A 99 18.15 -24.39 -36.51
CA LEU A 99 16.99 -23.59 -36.07
C LEU A 99 16.71 -22.38 -36.98
N ALA A 100 17.13 -22.44 -38.24
CA ALA A 100 16.95 -21.36 -39.20
C ALA A 100 15.58 -21.35 -39.91
N VAL A 101 14.57 -22.10 -39.44
CA VAL A 101 13.27 -22.19 -40.12
C VAL A 101 12.09 -21.52 -39.37
N PRO A 102 12.03 -21.36 -38.03
CA PRO A 102 10.89 -20.68 -37.42
C PRO A 102 11.10 -19.17 -37.16
N PHE A 103 12.28 -18.59 -37.41
CA PHE A 103 12.56 -17.18 -37.09
C PHE A 103 12.14 -16.15 -38.16
N ALA A 104 11.58 -16.58 -39.29
CA ALA A 104 11.14 -15.65 -40.34
C ALA A 104 9.84 -14.89 -39.97
N ALA A 105 9.03 -15.40 -39.03
CA ALA A 105 7.76 -14.75 -38.65
C ALA A 105 7.92 -13.62 -37.62
N ALA A 106 8.93 -13.68 -36.74
CA ALA A 106 9.11 -12.68 -35.67
C ALA A 106 9.79 -11.39 -36.17
N ALA A 107 10.61 -11.46 -37.22
CA ALA A 107 11.29 -10.28 -37.77
C ALA A 107 10.31 -9.27 -38.42
N ALA A 108 9.21 -9.74 -39.01
CA ALA A 108 8.19 -8.87 -39.60
C ALA A 108 7.45 -8.04 -38.55
N VAL A 109 7.20 -8.60 -37.36
CA VAL A 109 6.56 -7.88 -36.24
C VAL A 109 7.52 -6.81 -35.67
N ALA A 110 8.81 -7.12 -35.57
CA ALA A 110 9.80 -6.15 -35.10
C ALA A 110 9.97 -4.96 -36.06
N ILE A 111 9.94 -5.19 -37.39
CA ILE A 111 10.01 -4.10 -38.38
C ILE A 111 8.72 -3.26 -38.36
N ALA A 112 7.55 -3.89 -38.22
CA ALA A 112 6.27 -3.17 -38.13
C ALA A 112 6.20 -2.22 -36.91
N LEU A 113 6.77 -2.63 -35.77
CA LEU A 113 6.84 -1.80 -34.56
C LEU A 113 7.91 -0.70 -34.64
N PHE A 114 8.94 -0.86 -35.49
CA PHE A 114 10.00 0.13 -35.65
C PHE A 114 9.65 1.23 -36.67
N VAL A 115 8.88 0.89 -37.72
CA VAL A 115 8.43 1.84 -38.75
C VAL A 115 7.19 2.62 -38.29
N ASN A 116 6.36 2.04 -37.42
CA ASN A 116 5.19 2.70 -36.84
C ASN A 116 5.19 2.53 -35.32
N PRO A 117 6.11 3.20 -34.58
CA PRO A 117 6.12 3.13 -33.14
C PRO A 117 4.77 3.66 -32.63
N PRO A 118 4.03 2.92 -31.78
CA PRO A 118 2.88 3.49 -31.11
C PRO A 118 3.38 4.75 -30.42
N SER A 119 2.71 5.88 -30.67
CA SER A 119 3.07 7.15 -30.05
C SER A 119 3.16 6.92 -28.55
N ALA A 120 4.39 6.83 -28.05
CA ALA A 120 4.62 6.68 -26.63
C ALA A 120 3.89 7.85 -25.98
N PRO A 121 3.02 7.62 -24.98
CA PRO A 121 2.56 8.74 -24.17
C PRO A 121 3.84 9.40 -23.68
N SER A 122 4.03 10.67 -24.04
CA SER A 122 5.16 11.48 -23.58
C SER A 122 5.35 11.14 -22.11
N PRO A 123 6.57 10.78 -21.65
CA PRO A 123 6.79 10.59 -20.24
C PRO A 123 6.43 11.93 -19.62
N VAL A 124 5.23 11.99 -19.05
CA VAL A 124 4.84 13.05 -18.16
C VAL A 124 5.74 12.76 -16.99
N SER A 125 6.92 13.38 -17.01
CA SER A 125 7.72 13.57 -15.82
C SER A 125 6.89 14.50 -14.96
N THR A 126 5.83 13.95 -14.38
CA THR A 126 5.15 14.54 -13.25
C THR A 126 6.14 14.36 -12.11
N VAL A 127 7.18 15.20 -12.13
CA VAL A 127 7.87 15.56 -10.90
C VAL A 127 6.73 15.99 -10.00
N ALA A 128 6.50 15.23 -8.94
CA ALA A 128 5.54 15.58 -7.92
C ALA A 128 6.08 16.86 -7.26
N THR A 129 5.79 18.00 -7.88
CA THR A 129 6.00 19.30 -7.29
C THR A 129 4.95 19.41 -6.20
N ALA A 130 5.34 19.11 -4.96
CA ALA A 130 4.53 19.41 -3.80
C ALA A 130 4.52 20.94 -3.65
N GLU A 131 3.66 21.59 -4.41
CA GLU A 131 3.36 23.01 -4.30
C GLU A 131 2.59 23.20 -2.99
N SER A 132 3.34 23.32 -1.89
CA SER A 132 2.87 23.56 -0.53
C SER A 132 1.78 22.61 -0.02
N ALA A 133 2.18 21.61 0.77
CA ALA A 133 1.26 20.98 1.71
C ALA A 133 0.93 21.99 2.81
N ALA A 134 -0.25 22.61 2.75
CA ALA A 134 -0.77 23.42 3.85
C ALA A 134 -0.86 22.52 5.10
N PRO A 135 -0.28 22.94 6.24
CA PRO A 135 -0.37 22.15 7.46
C PRO A 135 -1.83 22.01 7.90
N PRO A 136 -2.28 20.81 8.32
CA PRO A 136 -3.68 20.56 8.69
C PRO A 136 -4.12 21.30 9.98
N ALA A 137 -3.18 21.91 10.70
CA ALA A 137 -3.42 22.73 11.88
C ALA A 137 -2.26 23.74 12.04
N GLU A 138 -2.52 24.91 12.64
CA GLU A 138 -1.49 25.96 12.86
C GLU A 138 -0.32 25.47 13.73
N ASP A 139 -0.49 24.38 14.48
CA ASP A 139 0.52 23.79 15.38
C ASP A 139 1.13 22.46 14.85
N ALA A 140 0.98 22.15 13.55
CA ALA A 140 1.55 20.93 13.00
C ALA A 140 3.07 21.07 12.78
N SER A 141 3.85 20.15 13.36
CA SER A 141 5.28 20.02 13.04
C SER A 141 5.43 19.10 11.82
N THR A 142 6.01 19.64 10.75
CA THR A 142 6.29 18.90 9.52
C THR A 142 7.79 18.62 9.43
N VAL A 143 8.17 17.34 9.38
CA VAL A 143 9.53 16.91 9.12
C VAL A 143 9.59 16.30 7.72
N VAL A 144 10.46 16.85 6.88
CA VAL A 144 10.68 16.37 5.51
C VAL A 144 12.04 15.69 5.43
N PHE A 145 12.04 14.40 5.12
CA PHE A 145 13.25 13.65 4.84
C PHE A 145 13.36 13.43 3.34
N VAL A 146 14.50 13.85 2.76
CA VAL A 146 14.85 13.62 1.36
C VAL A 146 16.06 12.69 1.33
N ASP A 147 15.90 11.52 0.71
CA ASP A 147 17.04 10.62 0.48
C ASP A 147 17.64 10.92 -0.90
N GLU A 148 18.79 11.61 -0.91
CA GLU A 148 19.52 12.04 -2.11
C GLU A 148 19.87 10.88 -3.05
N LYS A 149 20.03 9.66 -2.52
CA LYS A 149 20.47 8.50 -3.32
C LYS A 149 19.32 7.76 -3.97
N SER A 150 18.14 7.80 -3.36
CA SER A 150 16.98 7.05 -3.85
C SER A 150 15.92 7.94 -4.51
N GLY A 151 15.94 9.25 -4.26
CA GLY A 151 14.94 10.20 -4.75
C GLY A 151 13.61 10.12 -4.00
N TRP A 152 13.54 9.40 -2.88
CA TRP A 152 12.33 9.31 -2.06
C TRP A 152 12.20 10.54 -1.17
N LEU A 153 10.98 11.05 -1.09
CA LEU A 153 10.59 12.15 -0.21
C LEU A 153 9.57 11.61 0.78
N VAL A 154 9.92 11.64 2.07
CA VAL A 154 9.04 11.21 3.16
C VAL A 154 8.64 12.44 3.96
N VAL A 155 7.35 12.74 3.99
CA VAL A 155 6.77 13.82 4.81
C VAL A 155 6.09 13.20 6.02
N TRP A 156 6.55 13.55 7.21
CA TRP A 156 5.86 13.25 8.46
C TRP A 156 5.22 14.53 8.99
N ALA A 157 3.91 14.49 9.22
CA ALA A 157 3.18 15.56 9.88
C ALA A 157 2.62 15.02 11.20
N SER A 158 3.00 15.65 12.31
CA SER A 158 2.41 15.37 13.63
C SER A 158 1.61 16.58 14.10
N ALA A 159 0.35 16.36 14.45
CA ALA A 159 -0.44 17.38 15.15
C ALA A 159 0.12 17.56 16.56
N GLY A 160 0.45 18.80 16.95
CA GLY A 160 0.78 19.12 18.33
C GLY A 160 -0.39 18.72 19.24
N GLY A 161 -0.11 17.97 20.31
CA GLY A 161 -1.12 17.62 21.30
C GLY A 161 -1.68 18.89 21.97
N PRO A 162 -2.92 18.85 22.49
CA PRO A 162 -3.51 20.01 23.15
C PRO A 162 -2.63 20.49 24.30
N LYS A 163 -2.27 21.78 24.32
CA LYS A 163 -1.64 22.42 25.48
C LYS A 163 -2.54 22.21 26.69
N GLN A 164 -2.12 21.38 27.63
CA GLN A 164 -2.72 21.35 28.96
C GLN A 164 -2.34 22.66 29.66
N ILE A 165 -3.33 23.52 29.87
CA ILE A 165 -3.23 24.74 30.68
C ILE A 165 -3.60 24.38 32.11
#